data_AF-A0A962FLE5-F1
#
_entry.id   AF-A0A962FLE5-F1
#
_cell.length_a   1.000
_cell.length_b   1.000
_cell.length_c   1.000
_cell.angle_alpha   90.00
_cell.angle_beta   90.00
_cell.angle_gamma   90.00
#
_symmetry.space_group_name_H-M   'P 1'
#
loop_
_entity.id
_entity.type
_entity.pdbx_description
1 polymer ?
#
loop_
_entity_poly.entity_id
_entity_poly.type
_entity_poly.pdbx_seq_one_letter_code
_entity_poly.pdbx_strand_id
1 'polypeptide(L)'
;MTSPERTLAVLERLLEVIAEEARRNASFARRLGEAITSLEVPAGEATPETPAPTRRVRAGVRGSQPADLHAVNLLRRHGEGVLRGKLEQVRDTARLRAVAAASGLVLTGAAAGRRATRADLVDAIVAAARLYVAQRAAASAV
;
A
#
# COMPACT_ATOMS: atom_id res chain seq x y z
N MET A 1 0.71 22.87 30.06
CA MET A 1 1.12 21.62 29.35
C MET A 1 0.38 21.51 28.03
N THR A 2 0.80 22.30 27.05
CA THR A 2 0.34 22.20 25.65
C THR A 2 1.43 21.49 24.89
N SER A 3 1.52 20.16 25.05
CA SER A 3 2.60 19.38 24.43
C SER A 3 2.03 18.57 23.27
N PRO A 4 2.59 18.67 22.06
CA PRO A 4 2.21 17.84 20.90
C PRO A 4 2.23 16.33 21.22
N GLU A 5 2.96 15.91 22.25
CA GLU A 5 2.98 14.55 22.78
C GLU A 5 1.61 14.08 23.30
N ARG A 6 0.82 14.95 23.95
CA ARG A 6 -0.55 14.61 24.37
C ARG A 6 -1.47 14.45 23.16
N THR A 7 -1.31 15.28 22.14
CA THR A 7 -2.09 15.19 20.92
C THR A 7 -1.78 13.90 20.16
N LEU A 8 -0.50 13.51 20.10
CA LEU A 8 -0.07 12.26 19.49
C LEU A 8 -0.63 11.04 20.24
N ALA A 9 -0.51 11.02 21.58
CA ALA A 9 -1.03 9.94 22.40
C ALA A 9 -2.56 9.78 22.30
N VAL A 10 -3.29 10.90 22.19
CA VAL A 10 -4.75 10.87 21.98
C VAL A 10 -5.10 10.33 20.59
N LEU A 11 -4.34 10.72 19.55
CA LEU A 11 -4.52 10.19 18.19
C LEU A 11 -4.25 8.70 18.11
N GLU A 12 -3.15 8.24 18.70
CA GLU A 12 -2.81 6.81 18.76
C GLU A 12 -3.93 6.03 19.45
N ARG A 13 -4.43 6.53 20.57
CA ARG A 13 -5.51 5.85 21.31
C ARG A 13 -6.82 5.83 20.55
N LEU A 14 -7.17 6.90 19.82
CA LEU A 14 -8.35 6.93 18.96
C LEU A 14 -8.24 5.95 17.79
N LEU A 15 -7.07 5.86 17.15
CA LEU A 15 -6.83 4.93 16.06
C LEU A 15 -6.93 3.47 16.50
N GLU A 16 -6.45 3.15 17.71
CA GLU A 16 -6.60 1.82 18.29
C GLU A 16 -8.08 1.43 18.49
N VAL A 17 -8.89 2.34 19.05
CA VAL A 17 -10.33 2.10 19.27
C VAL A 17 -11.05 1.91 17.93
N ILE A 18 -10.73 2.73 16.93
CA ILE A 18 -11.30 2.63 15.59
C ILE A 18 -10.90 1.29 14.93
N ALA A 19 -9.65 0.86 15.08
CA ALA A 19 -9.17 -0.42 14.55
C ALA A 19 -9.81 -1.62 15.25
N GLU A 20 -10.02 -1.54 16.57
CA GLU A 20 -10.75 -2.54 17.36
C GLU A 20 -12.18 -2.71 16.82
N GLU A 21 -12.88 -1.60 16.60
CA GLU A 21 -14.27 -1.61 16.15
C GLU A 21 -14.40 -2.04 14.68
N ALA A 22 -13.45 -1.67 13.83
CA ALA A 22 -13.37 -2.16 12.45
C ALA A 22 -13.17 -3.68 12.37
N ARG A 23 -12.43 -4.28 13.31
CA ARG A 23 -12.26 -5.74 13.36
C ARG A 23 -13.54 -6.46 13.77
N ARG A 24 -14.36 -5.85 14.62
CA ARG A 24 -15.60 -6.44 15.16
C ARG A 24 -16.80 -6.19 14.25
N ASN A 25 -16.77 -5.11 13.46
CA ASN A 25 -17.90 -4.70 12.64
C ASN A 25 -17.48 -4.43 11.18
N ALA A 26 -17.74 -5.41 10.30
CA ALA A 26 -17.40 -5.34 8.88
C ALA A 26 -18.07 -4.17 8.14
N SER A 27 -19.28 -3.76 8.56
CA SER A 27 -19.98 -2.62 7.95
C SER A 27 -19.33 -1.28 8.32
N PHE A 28 -18.84 -1.16 9.55
CA PHE A 28 -18.07 0.00 10.01
C PHE A 28 -16.73 0.07 9.30
N ALA A 29 -16.00 -1.06 9.19
CA ALA A 29 -14.73 -1.12 8.45
C ALA A 29 -14.87 -0.67 6.99
N ARG A 30 -15.95 -1.10 6.31
CA ARG A 30 -16.24 -0.70 4.94
C ARG A 30 -16.51 0.80 4.83
N ARG A 31 -17.36 1.36 5.70
CA ARG A 31 -17.65 2.81 5.73
C ARG A 31 -16.42 3.66 6.08
N LEU A 32 -15.58 3.17 6.99
CA LEU A 32 -14.32 3.82 7.37
C LEU A 32 -13.34 3.83 6.20
N GLY A 33 -13.20 2.70 5.51
CA GLY A 33 -12.40 2.60 4.28
C GLY A 33 -12.89 3.57 3.21
N GLU A 34 -14.19 3.56 2.92
CA GLU A 34 -14.83 4.51 1.99
C GLU A 34 -14.55 5.98 2.39
N ALA A 35 -14.68 6.32 3.66
CA ALA A 35 -14.41 7.68 4.17
C ALA A 35 -12.95 8.11 4.01
N ILE A 36 -11.99 7.21 4.30
CA ILE A 36 -10.55 7.48 4.14
C ILE A 36 -10.18 7.63 2.67
N THR A 37 -10.73 6.79 1.79
CA THR A 37 -10.52 6.95 0.33
C THR A 37 -11.23 8.18 -0.22
N SER A 38 -12.35 8.62 0.38
CA SER A 38 -13.05 9.84 -0.03
C SER A 38 -12.40 11.13 0.46
N LEU A 39 -11.46 11.03 1.41
CA LEU A 39 -10.55 12.11 1.80
C LEU A 39 -9.42 12.21 0.76
N GLU A 40 -9.79 12.38 -0.51
CA GLU A 40 -8.86 12.85 -1.52
C GLU A 40 -8.45 14.29 -1.17
N VAL A 41 -7.16 14.49 -0.87
CA VAL A 41 -6.54 15.81 -1.02
C VAL A 41 -6.75 16.20 -2.49
N PRO A 42 -7.30 17.38 -2.80
CA PRO A 42 -7.69 17.71 -4.16
C PRO A 42 -6.45 17.78 -5.05
N ALA A 43 -6.24 16.75 -5.87
CA ALA A 43 -5.57 16.91 -7.15
C ALA A 43 -6.64 17.43 -8.12
N GLY A 44 -6.37 18.58 -8.74
CA GLY A 44 -7.33 19.30 -9.57
C GLY A 44 -8.06 18.43 -10.59
N GLU A 45 -9.37 18.67 -10.66
CA GLU A 45 -10.27 18.56 -11.80
C GLU A 45 -9.96 17.52 -12.89
N ALA A 46 -10.76 16.45 -12.93
CA ALA A 46 -11.59 16.12 -14.10
C ALA A 46 -12.57 14.99 -13.76
N THR A 47 -13.83 15.35 -13.50
CA THR A 47 -15.02 14.49 -13.71
C THR A 47 -15.45 14.51 -15.18
N PRO A 48 -16.41 13.68 -15.63
CA PRO A 48 -16.87 12.37 -15.14
C PRO A 48 -16.94 11.34 -16.31
N GLU A 49 -17.08 10.05 -16.00
CA GLU A 49 -18.05 9.18 -16.69
C GLU A 49 -18.02 7.77 -16.07
N THR A 50 -19.06 7.45 -15.32
CA THR A 50 -19.50 6.07 -15.16
C THR A 50 -20.58 5.84 -16.20
N PRO A 51 -20.54 4.71 -16.92
CA PRO A 51 -21.74 3.91 -16.94
C PRO A 51 -21.46 2.44 -16.58
N ALA A 52 -22.14 2.05 -15.50
CA ALA A 52 -22.95 0.86 -15.31
C ALA A 52 -22.35 -0.57 -15.46
N PRO A 53 -22.93 -1.53 -14.72
CA PRO A 53 -22.30 -2.80 -14.36
C PRO A 53 -22.64 -3.93 -15.35
N THR A 54 -22.08 -5.11 -15.05
CA THR A 54 -22.31 -6.43 -15.67
C THR A 54 -21.39 -6.82 -16.82
N ARG A 55 -20.36 -7.61 -16.47
CA ARG A 55 -20.15 -8.88 -17.15
C ARG A 55 -19.38 -9.83 -16.24
N ARG A 56 -20.05 -10.89 -15.76
CA ARG A 56 -19.38 -12.10 -15.29
C ARG A 56 -18.56 -12.64 -16.45
N VAL A 57 -17.26 -12.38 -16.46
CA VAL A 57 -16.32 -13.07 -17.34
C VAL A 57 -15.50 -13.98 -16.46
N ARG A 58 -15.85 -15.27 -16.56
CA ARG A 58 -14.97 -16.41 -16.27
C ARG A 58 -13.62 -16.11 -16.95
N ALA A 59 -12.63 -15.67 -16.19
CA ALA A 59 -11.29 -15.42 -16.70
C ALA A 59 -10.32 -16.36 -15.99
N GLY A 60 -10.01 -17.48 -16.65
CA GLY A 60 -8.77 -18.18 -16.40
C GLY A 60 -7.60 -17.21 -16.63
N VAL A 61 -6.72 -17.13 -15.63
CA VAL A 61 -5.32 -16.70 -15.72
C VAL A 61 -5.08 -15.41 -16.54
N ARG A 62 -5.34 -14.24 -15.94
CA ARG A 62 -4.79 -12.95 -16.42
C ARG A 62 -4.31 -12.10 -15.25
N GLY A 63 -3.15 -11.48 -15.47
CA GLY A 63 -2.26 -10.85 -14.49
C GLY A 63 -2.96 -10.06 -13.39
N SER A 64 -2.51 -10.32 -12.16
CA SER A 64 -2.84 -9.56 -10.97
C SER A 64 -2.74 -8.07 -11.27
N GLN A 65 -3.84 -7.34 -11.04
CA GLN A 65 -3.84 -5.90 -11.19
C GLN A 65 -2.77 -5.32 -10.25
N PRO A 66 -1.99 -4.30 -10.67
CA PRO A 66 -0.93 -3.72 -9.84
C PRO A 66 -1.42 -3.21 -8.48
N ALA A 67 -2.70 -2.85 -8.37
CA ALA A 67 -3.36 -2.45 -7.13
C ALA A 67 -3.48 -3.59 -6.09
N ASP A 68 -3.43 -4.85 -6.51
CA ASP A 68 -3.47 -6.02 -5.63
C ASP A 68 -2.07 -6.42 -5.13
N LEU A 69 -1.02 -5.77 -5.62
CA LEU A 69 0.36 -6.16 -5.40
C LEU A 69 0.93 -5.42 -4.20
N HIS A 70 0.63 -5.94 -3.01
CA HIS A 70 1.14 -5.36 -1.75
C HIS A 70 2.47 -6.03 -1.37
N ALA A 71 3.58 -5.33 -1.64
CA ALA A 71 4.93 -5.88 -1.62
C ALA A 71 5.33 -6.48 -0.26
N VAL A 72 4.97 -5.81 0.84
CA VAL A 72 5.24 -6.27 2.21
C VAL A 72 4.51 -7.59 2.52
N ASN A 73 3.23 -7.70 2.12
CA ASN A 73 2.45 -8.92 2.36
C ASN A 73 2.99 -10.09 1.52
N LEU A 74 3.37 -9.82 0.27
CA LEU A 74 4.00 -10.81 -0.60
C LEU A 74 5.31 -11.32 0.01
N LEU A 75 6.17 -10.42 0.47
CA LEU A 75 7.42 -10.79 1.12
C LEU A 75 7.19 -11.64 2.36
N ARG A 76 6.26 -11.24 3.24
CA ARG A 76 5.97 -11.96 4.49
C ARG A 76 5.38 -13.36 4.27
N ARG A 77 4.49 -13.52 3.28
CA ARG A 77 3.74 -14.77 3.08
C ARG A 77 4.41 -15.74 2.12
N HIS A 78 5.16 -15.22 1.15
CA HIS A 78 5.66 -16.00 0.01
C HIS A 78 7.18 -15.83 -0.22
N GLY A 79 7.84 -14.93 0.51
CA GLY A 79 9.27 -14.72 0.42
C GLY A 79 9.70 -13.83 -0.76
N GLU A 80 11.00 -13.57 -0.80
CA GLU A 80 11.62 -12.61 -1.73
C GLU A 80 11.50 -13.04 -3.19
N GLY A 81 11.69 -14.32 -3.49
CA GLY A 81 11.64 -14.84 -4.87
C GLY A 81 10.28 -14.61 -5.54
N VAL A 82 9.19 -14.81 -4.80
CA VAL A 82 7.83 -14.56 -5.30
C VAL A 82 7.57 -13.07 -5.48
N LEU A 83 8.02 -12.23 -4.53
CA LEU A 83 7.92 -10.77 -4.67
C LEU A 83 8.65 -10.29 -5.93
N ARG A 84 9.92 -10.67 -6.10
CA ARG A 84 10.73 -10.25 -7.24
C ARG A 84 10.12 -10.74 -8.56
N GLY A 85 9.71 -12.00 -8.64
CA GLY A 85 9.05 -12.54 -9.84
C GLY A 85 7.76 -11.79 -10.20
N LYS A 86 6.97 -11.35 -9.22
CA LYS A 86 5.78 -10.51 -9.47
C LYS A 86 6.14 -9.08 -9.91
N LEU A 87 7.15 -8.47 -9.31
CA LEU A 87 7.62 -7.13 -9.71
C LEU A 87 8.20 -7.15 -11.13
N GLU A 88 8.89 -8.22 -11.52
CA GLU A 88 9.44 -8.40 -12.86
C GLU A 88 8.36 -8.53 -13.94
N GLN A 89 7.14 -8.95 -13.59
CA GLN A 89 5.99 -8.94 -14.52
C GLN A 89 5.47 -7.52 -14.77
N VAL A 90 5.78 -6.57 -13.88
CA VAL A 90 5.42 -5.15 -14.06
C VAL A 90 6.42 -4.50 -15.00
N ARG A 91 5.94 -4.14 -16.20
CA ARG A 91 6.77 -3.51 -17.24
C ARG A 91 6.97 -2.02 -17.05
N ASP A 92 5.99 -1.35 -16.43
CA ASP A 92 5.95 0.10 -16.33
C ASP A 92 6.55 0.60 -15.01
N THR A 93 7.50 1.53 -15.11
CA THR A 93 8.14 2.19 -13.96
C THR A 93 7.14 2.99 -13.12
N ALA A 94 6.11 3.57 -13.72
CA ALA A 94 5.05 4.28 -12.98
C ALA A 94 4.25 3.30 -12.11
N ARG A 95 3.95 2.11 -12.63
CA ARG A 95 3.26 1.05 -11.88
C ARG A 95 4.10 0.49 -10.74
N LEU A 96 5.41 0.34 -10.92
CA LEU A 96 6.31 -0.06 -9.83
C LEU A 96 6.32 0.98 -8.70
N ARG A 97 6.33 2.27 -9.03
CA ARG A 97 6.21 3.34 -8.03
C ARG A 97 4.85 3.31 -7.32
N ALA A 98 3.76 3.02 -8.04
CA ALA A 98 2.44 2.84 -7.44
C ALA A 98 2.42 1.65 -6.46
N VAL A 99 3.09 0.54 -6.78
CA VAL A 99 3.24 -0.61 -5.87
C VAL A 99 3.99 -0.20 -4.60
N ALA A 100 5.09 0.56 -4.73
CA ALA A 100 5.83 1.07 -3.58
C ALA A 100 4.94 1.94 -2.67
N ALA A 101 4.25 2.92 -3.27
CA ALA A 101 3.37 3.84 -2.56
C ALA A 101 2.20 3.10 -1.88
N ALA A 102 1.52 2.22 -2.61
CA ALA A 102 0.42 1.40 -2.07
C ALA A 102 0.90 0.49 -0.93
N SER A 103 2.16 0.07 -0.94
CA SER A 103 2.77 -0.75 0.11
C SER A 103 3.34 0.06 1.29
N GLY A 104 3.19 1.40 1.27
CA GLY A 104 3.76 2.29 2.30
C GLY A 104 5.30 2.33 2.30
N LEU A 105 5.92 2.00 1.16
CA LEU A 105 7.38 1.92 1.04
C LEU A 105 7.95 3.23 0.52
N VAL A 106 8.97 3.73 1.21
CA VAL A 106 9.74 4.90 0.78
C VAL A 106 10.89 4.43 -0.09
N LEU A 107 10.92 4.88 -1.35
CA LEU A 107 12.04 4.62 -2.27
C LEU A 107 13.15 5.66 -2.04
N THR A 108 14.40 5.21 -2.01
CA THR A 108 15.58 6.05 -1.76
C THR A 108 16.63 5.88 -2.86
N GLY A 109 17.64 6.76 -2.87
CA GLY A 109 18.74 6.69 -3.84
C GLY A 109 18.27 6.87 -5.29
N ALA A 110 18.83 6.06 -6.20
CA ALA A 110 18.51 6.12 -7.63
C ALA A 110 17.00 5.91 -7.91
N ALA A 111 16.33 5.07 -7.11
CA ALA A 111 14.91 4.76 -7.25
C ALA A 111 13.96 5.93 -6.90
N ALA A 112 14.43 6.89 -6.11
CA ALA A 112 13.67 8.11 -5.81
C ALA A 112 13.65 9.09 -7.00
N GLY A 113 14.62 8.97 -7.91
CA GLY A 113 14.75 9.85 -9.06
C GLY A 113 13.73 9.55 -10.16
N ARG A 114 13.37 10.58 -10.94
CA ARG A 114 12.53 10.43 -12.14
C ARG A 114 13.18 9.56 -13.23
N ARG A 115 14.52 9.48 -13.25
CA ARG A 115 15.31 8.66 -14.19
C ARG A 115 15.57 7.23 -13.69
N ALA A 116 14.94 6.79 -12.60
CA ALA A 116 15.11 5.43 -12.11
C ALA A 116 14.75 4.41 -13.19
N THR A 117 15.62 3.43 -13.39
CA THR A 117 15.33 2.31 -14.28
C THR A 117 14.35 1.35 -13.62
N ARG A 118 13.81 0.43 -14.41
CA ARG A 118 12.96 -0.64 -13.90
C ARG A 118 13.70 -1.50 -12.87
N ALA A 119 14.96 -1.84 -13.14
CA ALA A 119 15.78 -2.63 -12.23
C ALA A 119 15.97 -1.92 -10.89
N ASP A 120 16.31 -0.62 -10.91
CA ASP A 120 16.46 0.19 -9.70
C ASP A 120 15.20 0.17 -8.83
N LEU A 121 14.02 0.28 -9.48
CA LEU A 121 12.74 0.27 -8.77
C LEU A 121 12.41 -1.11 -8.18
N VAL A 122 12.65 -2.21 -8.91
CA VAL A 122 12.43 -3.56 -8.39
C VAL A 122 13.31 -3.82 -7.17
N ASP A 123 14.60 -3.50 -7.28
CA ASP A 123 15.56 -3.71 -6.20
C ASP A 123 15.26 -2.84 -4.98
N ALA A 124 14.90 -1.57 -5.19
CA ALA A 124 14.51 -0.68 -4.11
C ALA A 124 13.23 -1.11 -3.41
N ILE A 125 12.22 -1.60 -4.14
CA ILE A 125 10.97 -2.11 -3.54
C ILE A 125 11.26 -3.34 -2.67
N VAL A 126 12.08 -4.28 -3.15
CA VAL A 126 12.46 -5.47 -2.38
C VAL A 126 13.24 -5.08 -1.13
N ALA A 127 14.24 -4.19 -1.26
CA ALA A 127 15.04 -3.72 -0.14
C ALA A 127 14.18 -2.98 0.91
N ALA A 128 13.31 -2.08 0.47
CA ALA A 128 12.40 -1.35 1.36
C ALA A 128 11.41 -2.28 2.06
N ALA A 129 10.85 -3.27 1.36
CA ALA A 129 9.96 -4.26 1.96
C ALA A 129 10.67 -5.09 3.04
N ARG A 130 11.94 -5.49 2.80
CA ARG A 130 12.75 -6.20 3.79
C ARG A 130 13.02 -5.37 5.03
N LEU A 131 13.41 -4.12 4.84
CA LEU A 131 13.65 -3.19 5.94
C LEU A 131 12.37 -3.00 6.78
N TYR A 132 11.23 -2.80 6.12
CA TYR A 132 9.95 -2.65 6.78
C TYR A 132 9.60 -3.88 7.65
N VAL A 133 9.73 -5.09 7.09
CA VAL A 133 9.46 -6.33 7.82
C VAL A 133 10.41 -6.50 9.01
N ALA A 134 11.70 -6.20 8.83
CA ALA A 134 12.70 -6.27 9.89
C ALA A 134 12.41 -5.27 11.03
N GLN A 135 12.09 -4.02 10.70
CA GLN A 135 11.71 -2.99 11.69
C GLN A 135 10.45 -3.39 12.45
N ARG A 136 9.43 -3.92 11.77
CA ARG A 136 8.19 -4.37 12.40
C ARG A 136 8.40 -5.58 13.31
N ALA A 137 9.28 -6.50 12.91
CA ALA A 137 9.65 -7.65 13.73
C ALA A 137 10.39 -7.21 15.01
N ALA A 138 11.34 -6.27 14.90
CA ALA A 138 12.05 -5.70 16.05
C ALA A 138 11.09 -4.97 17.00
N ALA A 139 10.15 -4.18 16.48
CA ALA A 139 9.15 -3.49 17.28
C ALA A 139 8.13 -4.43 17.96
N SER A 140 7.95 -5.66 17.47
CA SER A 140 7.06 -6.66 18.09
C SER A 140 7.77 -7.58 19.09
N ALA A 141 9.10 -7.46 19.20
CA ALA A 141 9.94 -8.23 20.11
C ALA A 141 10.31 -7.46 21.39
N VAL A 142 9.83 -6.21 21.51
CA VAL A 142 9.91 -5.33 22.70
C VAL A 142 8.57 -5.35 23.39
#